data_AF-A0A2W1N5D1-F1
#
_entry.id   AF-A0A2W1N5D1-F1
#
_cell.length_a   1.000
_cell.length_b   1.000
_cell.length_c   1.000
_cell.angle_alpha   90.00
_cell.angle_beta   90.00
_cell.angle_gamma   90.00
#
_symmetry.space_group_name_H-M   'P 1'
#
loop_
_entity.id
_entity.type
_entity.pdbx_description
1 polymer ?
#
loop_
_entity_poly.entity_id
_entity_poly.type
_entity_poly.pdbx_seq_one_letter_code
_entity_poly.pdbx_strand_id
1 'polypeptide(L)' 'MEQSGATVFTKGEFSVVQWVAVRQDGSTEVRGYRLRGPGAPQILLPTAVIASAMVQELSKRRPGSRF' A
#
# COMPACT_ATOMS: atom_id res chain seq x y z
N MET A 1 -0.33 16.18 -10.47
CA MET A 1 0.87 15.79 -9.69
C MET A 1 0.51 14.52 -8.91
N GLU A 2 1.34 13.48 -8.91
CA GLU A 2 1.03 12.24 -8.20
C GLU A 2 1.73 12.19 -6.83
N GLN A 3 1.00 11.80 -5.78
CA GLN A 3 1.48 11.82 -4.41
C GLN A 3 1.01 10.57 -3.65
N SER A 4 1.79 10.16 -2.64
CA SER A 4 1.29 9.27 -1.60
C SER A 4 0.20 9.98 -0.78
N GLY A 5 -1.01 9.44 -0.80
CA GLY A 5 -2.13 9.86 0.03
C GLY A 5 -2.09 9.20 1.41
N ALA A 6 -3.27 8.93 1.97
CA ALA A 6 -3.41 8.37 3.31
C ALA A 6 -3.00 6.90 3.40
N THR A 7 -2.45 6.51 4.55
CA THR A 7 -2.32 5.11 4.94
C THR A 7 -3.70 4.56 5.31
N VAL A 8 -4.15 3.50 4.64
CA VAL A 8 -5.49 2.92 4.83
C VAL A 8 -5.47 1.59 5.58
N PHE A 9 -4.32 0.94 5.67
CA PHE A 9 -4.16 -0.30 6.41
C PHE A 9 -2.70 -0.48 6.85
N THR A 10 -2.48 -1.04 8.03
CA THR A 10 -1.14 -1.38 8.53
C THR A 10 -1.18 -2.73 9.24
N LYS A 11 -0.18 -3.57 8.99
CA LYS A 11 0.02 -4.86 9.68
C LYS A 11 1.50 -5.18 9.78
N GLY A 12 2.01 -5.24 11.01
CA GLY A 12 3.45 -5.35 11.26
C GLY A 12 4.19 -4.19 10.61
N GLU A 13 5.24 -4.49 9.84
CA GLU A 13 6.07 -3.49 9.13
C GLU A 13 5.54 -3.12 7.74
N PHE A 14 4.36 -3.63 7.37
CA PHE A 14 3.75 -3.36 6.07
C PHE A 14 2.55 -2.43 6.22
N SER A 15 2.43 -1.48 5.31
CA SER A 15 1.30 -0.56 5.23
C SER A 15 0.77 -0.46 3.80
N VAL A 16 -0.53 -0.26 3.65
CA VAL A 16 -1.17 0.10 2.39
C VAL A 16 -1.39 1.60 2.39
N VAL A 17 -0.86 2.28 1.38
CA VAL A 17 -0.96 3.72 1.20
C VAL A 17 -1.70 3.99 -0.11
N GLN A 18 -2.63 4.95 -0.07
CA GLN A 18 -3.27 5.44 -1.28
C GLN A 18 -2.27 6.15 -2.17
N TRP A 19 -2.40 5.96 -3.48
CA TRP A 19 -1.74 6.79 -4.47
C TRP A 19 -2.77 7.72 -5.05
N VAL A 20 -2.57 9.02 -4.88
CA VAL A 20 -3.53 10.04 -5.28
C VAL A 20 -2.94 10.94 -6.35
N ALA A 21 -3.77 11.30 -7.33
CA ALA A 21 -3.47 12.37 -8.26
C ALA A 21 -4.15 13.64 -7.75
N VAL A 22 -3.36 14.70 -7.57
CA VAL A 22 -3.90 16.05 -7.33
C VAL A 22 -4.18 16.67 -8.70
N ARG A 23 -5.45 16.98 -8.93
CA ARG A 23 -5.94 17.65 -10.14
C ARG A 23 -5.70 19.16 -10.04
N GLN A 24 -5.83 19.87 -11.17
CA GLN A 24 -5.57 21.32 -11.24
C GLN A 24 -6.57 22.15 -10.43
N ASP A 25 -7.76 21.62 -10.17
CA ASP A 25 -8.80 22.22 -9.33
C ASP A 25 -8.58 21.96 -7.82
N GLY A 26 -7.47 21.32 -7.45
CA GLY A 26 -7.14 20.97 -6.06
C GLY A 26 -7.84 19.71 -5.55
N SER A 27 -8.72 19.09 -6.33
CA SER A 27 -9.34 17.82 -5.95
C SER A 27 -8.34 16.67 -6.00
N THR A 28 -8.54 15.69 -5.12
CA THR A 28 -7.71 14.47 -5.07
C THR A 28 -8.48 13.29 -5.65
N GLU A 29 -7.84 12.56 -6.55
CA GLU A 29 -8.37 11.35 -7.14
C GLU A 29 -7.52 10.16 -6.71
N VAL A 30 -8.13 9.14 -6.10
CA VAL A 30 -7.44 7.90 -5.76
C VAL A 30 -7.17 7.11 -7.05
N ARG A 31 -5.90 7.02 -7.43
CA ARG A 31 -5.44 6.24 -8.59
C ARG A 31 -5.24 4.77 -8.26
N GLY A 32 -5.02 4.45 -6.99
CA GLY A 32 -4.85 3.09 -6.51
C GLY A 32 -4.18 3.04 -5.16
N TYR A 33 -3.56 1.91 -4.86
CA TYR A 33 -2.99 1.59 -3.55
C TYR A 33 -1.61 0.95 -3.74
N ARG A 34 -0.65 1.34 -2.92
CA ARG A 34 0.70 0.75 -2.91
C ARG A 34 1.00 0.18 -1.54
N LEU A 35 1.81 -0.87 -1.51
CA LEU A 35 2.33 -1.39 -0.27
C LEU A 35 3.65 -0.67 0.05
N ARG A 36 3.80 -0.26 1.30
CA ARG A 36 5.07 0.18 1.88
C ARG A 36 5.52 -0.86 2.90
N GLY A 37 6.82 -1.11 2.95
CA GLY A 37 7.44 -2.05 3.87
C GLY A 37 8.61 -2.78 3.22
N PRO A 38 9.49 -3.43 4.01
CA PRO A 38 10.68 -4.09 3.47
C PRO A 38 10.29 -5.30 2.61
N GLY A 39 10.76 -5.30 1.36
CA GLY A 39 10.45 -6.34 0.37
C GLY A 39 9.03 -6.26 -0.22
N ALA A 40 8.26 -5.19 0.08
CA ALA A 40 6.96 -5.00 -0.52
C ALA A 40 7.09 -4.71 -2.03
N PRO A 41 6.26 -5.34 -2.89
CA PRO A 41 6.29 -5.08 -4.31
C PRO A 41 5.86 -3.64 -4.61
N GLN A 42 6.62 -2.94 -5.45
CA GLN A 42 6.34 -1.57 -5.88
C GLN A 42 5.30 -1.53 -7.01
N ILE A 43 4.18 -2.21 -6.81
CA ILE A 43 3.07 -2.27 -7.77
C ILE A 43 1.92 -1.38 -7.31
N LEU A 44 1.23 -0.76 -8.27
CA LEU A 44 -0.01 -0.06 -8.00
C LEU A 44 -1.17 -1.05 -8.10
N LEU A 45 -1.92 -1.18 -7.01
CA LEU A 45 -3.07 -2.06 -6.90
C LEU A 45 -4.37 -1.28 -7.06
N PRO A 46 -5.38 -1.87 -7.71
CA PRO A 46 -6.62 -1.16 -8.04
C PRO A 46 -7.51 -0.89 -6.82
N THR A 47 -7.42 -1.71 -5.77
CA THR A 47 -8.28 -1.58 -4.58
C THR A 47 -7.53 -1.78 -3.26
N ALA A 48 -8.03 -1.14 -2.19
CA ALA A 48 -7.51 -1.29 -0.84
C ALA A 48 -7.64 -2.74 -0.33
N VAL A 49 -8.69 -3.46 -0.76
CA VAL A 49 -8.96 -4.84 -0.35
C VAL A 49 -7.87 -5.77 -0.87
N ILE A 50 -7.52 -5.68 -2.16
CA ILE A 50 -6.44 -6.49 -2.75
C ILE A 50 -5.11 -6.15 -2.07
N ALA A 51 -4.82 -4.86 -1.87
CA ALA A 51 -3.60 -4.43 -1.21
C ALA A 51 -3.49 -4.94 0.24
N SER A 52 -4.59 -4.91 0.98
CA SER A 52 -4.65 -5.41 2.36
C SER A 52 -4.50 -6.92 2.41
N ALA A 53 -5.12 -7.67 1.49
CA ALA A 53 -4.93 -9.11 1.37
C ALA A 53 -3.46 -9.46 1.07
N MET A 54 -2.81 -8.74 0.15
CA MET A 54 -1.38 -8.92 -0.12
C MET A 54 -0.51 -8.63 1.11
N VAL A 55 -0.81 -7.55 1.86
CA VAL A 55 -0.13 -7.29 3.13
C VAL A 55 -0.32 -8.46 4.10
N GLN A 56 -1.52 -8.99 4.24
CA GLN A 56 -1.77 -10.14 5.12
C GLN A 56 -0.94 -11.36 4.71
N GLU A 57 -0.80 -11.63 3.42
CA GLU A 57 0.05 -12.72 2.91
C GLU A 57 1.53 -12.45 3.13
N LEU A 58 2.02 -11.21 2.89
CA LEU A 58 3.41 -10.83 3.15
C LEU A 58 3.76 -10.91 4.64
N SER A 59 2.83 -10.52 5.53
CA SER A 59 3.01 -10.66 6.98
C SER A 59 3.10 -12.12 7.41
N LYS A 60 2.39 -13.05 6.74
CA LYS A 60 2.50 -14.50 7.00
C LYS A 60 3.79 -15.09 6.44
N ARG A 61 4.26 -14.57 5.30
CA ARG A 61 5.49 -15.01 4.62
C ARG A 61 6.76 -14.54 5.30
N ARG A 62 6.71 -13.69 6.33
CA ARG A 62 7.83 -13.51 7.25
C ARG A 62 7.77 -14.62 8.30
N PRO A 63 8.63 -15.65 8.20
CA PRO A 63 8.90 -16.47 9.36
C PRO A 63 9.77 -15.59 10.27
N GLY A 64 9.29 -15.27 11.45
CA GLY A 64 10.26 -15.10 12.53
C GLY A 64 11.01 -16.44 12.66
N SER A 65 12.33 -16.40 12.61
CA SER A 65 13.23 -17.40 13.21
C SER A 65 13.41 -18.75 12.49
N ARG A 66 14.43 -18.84 11.64
CA ARG A 66 15.43 -19.94 11.61
C ARG A 66 16.51 -19.61 10.57
N PHE A 67 17.57 -18.95 11.02
CA PHE A 67 18.97 -19.42 11.09
C PHE A 67 19.88 -18.22 11.37
#